data_AF-A0A7J5YEV4-F1
#
_entry.id   AF-A0A7J5YEV4-F1
#
_cell.length_a   1.000
_cell.length_b   1.000
_cell.length_c   1.000
_cell.angle_alpha   90.00
_cell.angle_beta   90.00
_cell.angle_gamma   90.00
#
_symmetry.space_group_name_H-M   'P 1'
#
loop_
_entity.id
_entity.type
_entity.pdbx_description
1 polymer ?
#
loop_
_entity_poly.entity_id
_entity_poly.type
_entity_poly.pdbx_seq_one_letter_code
_entity_poly.pdbx_strand_id
1 'polypeptide(L)'
;MSSVLYSAGLGVKEQPNKAWLLALMAAQKDDRLALLHLGHMHHQVVHGLPTDPDLAYAYYANIAKQTTLDRHNHTPEQTYVEAVYLNNDEVLSLQTNTHHHIFQWLKLQARRGAAEAEQAVARMLYWGQQGVTPDIQTAARHYERGAVQLEDPVSMGMELKRTFQKL
;
A
#
# COMPACT_ATOMS: atom_id res chain seq x y z
N MET A 1 0.16 -2.75 -17.87
CA MET A 1 1.62 -2.72 -18.13
C MET A 1 2.01 -2.23 -19.53
N SER A 2 1.45 -2.76 -20.62
CA SER A 2 1.84 -2.34 -22.00
C SER A 2 1.68 -0.85 -22.28
N SER A 3 0.69 -0.18 -21.67
CA SER A 3 0.53 1.29 -21.76
C SER A 3 1.80 2.03 -21.36
N VAL A 4 2.38 1.70 -20.21
CA VAL A 4 3.57 2.38 -19.67
C VAL A 4 4.79 2.16 -20.57
N LEU A 5 4.95 0.94 -21.11
CA LEU A 5 6.05 0.63 -22.04
C LEU A 5 5.95 1.48 -23.32
N TYR A 6 4.77 1.60 -23.91
CA TYR A 6 4.55 2.43 -25.10
C TYR A 6 4.63 3.93 -24.80
N SER A 7 4.29 4.37 -23.59
CA SER A 7 4.42 5.77 -23.18
C SER A 7 5.87 6.17 -22.88
N ALA A 8 6.70 5.25 -22.37
CA ALA A 8 8.09 5.54 -21.98
C ALA A 8 9.13 5.10 -23.02
N GLY A 9 8.72 4.41 -24.08
CA GLY A 9 9.62 3.86 -25.08
C GLY A 9 10.53 2.73 -24.56
N LEU A 10 10.14 2.07 -23.46
CA LEU A 10 10.97 1.04 -22.81
C LEU A 10 10.87 -0.28 -23.59
N GLY A 11 11.91 -0.59 -24.36
CA GLY A 11 11.99 -1.81 -25.18
C GLY A 11 11.07 -1.82 -26.41
N VAL A 12 10.34 -0.72 -26.66
CA VAL A 12 9.45 -0.52 -27.81
C VAL A 12 9.52 0.92 -28.28
N LYS A 13 9.19 1.18 -29.56
CA LYS A 13 9.06 2.56 -30.04
C LYS A 13 7.91 3.28 -29.32
N GLU A 14 8.20 4.49 -28.82
CA GLU A 14 7.23 5.36 -28.16
C GLU A 14 6.02 5.63 -29.06
N GLN A 15 4.82 5.41 -28.52
CA GLN A 15 3.53 5.51 -29.21
C GLN A 15 2.46 6.03 -28.24
N PRO A 16 2.38 7.35 -27.99
CA PRO A 16 1.52 7.93 -26.95
C PRO A 16 0.03 7.62 -27.15
N ASN A 17 -0.47 7.68 -28.39
CA ASN A 17 -1.87 7.34 -28.69
C ASN A 17 -2.20 5.87 -28.38
N LYS A 18 -1.26 4.96 -28.66
CA LYS A 18 -1.43 3.54 -28.36
C LYS A 18 -1.38 3.29 -26.85
N ALA A 19 -0.47 3.97 -26.15
CA ALA A 19 -0.40 3.92 -24.69
C ALA A 19 -1.74 4.37 -24.09
N TRP A 20 -2.27 5.52 -24.53
CA TRP A 20 -3.53 6.06 -24.04
C TRP A 20 -4.71 5.12 -24.27
N LEU A 21 -4.84 4.55 -25.48
CA LEU A 21 -5.90 3.56 -25.78
C LEU A 21 -5.80 2.34 -24.87
N LEU A 22 -4.59 1.81 -24.64
CA LEU A 22 -4.38 0.68 -23.75
C LEU A 22 -4.71 1.02 -22.30
N ALA A 23 -4.40 2.23 -21.84
CA ALA A 23 -4.80 2.72 -20.52
C ALA A 23 -6.33 2.80 -20.39
N LEU A 24 -7.02 3.35 -21.38
CA LEU A 24 -8.49 3.42 -21.40
C LEU A 24 -9.13 2.03 -21.36
N MET A 25 -8.64 1.07 -22.15
CA MET A 25 -9.13 -0.32 -22.13
C MET A 25 -8.93 -1.00 -20.78
N ALA A 26 -7.82 -0.73 -20.09
CA ALA A 26 -7.56 -1.27 -18.76
C ALA A 26 -8.42 -0.57 -17.69
N ALA A 27 -8.60 0.74 -17.78
CA ALA A 27 -9.48 1.52 -16.90
C ALA A 27 -10.96 1.13 -17.07
N GLN A 28 -11.40 0.73 -18.27
CA GLN A 28 -12.73 0.15 -18.49
C GLN A 28 -12.94 -1.14 -17.69
N LYS A 29 -11.87 -1.88 -17.40
CA LYS A 29 -11.86 -3.05 -16.53
C LYS A 29 -11.59 -2.70 -15.06
N ASP A 30 -11.66 -1.42 -14.72
CA ASP A 30 -11.45 -0.86 -13.39
C ASP A 30 -10.04 -1.08 -12.81
N ASP A 31 -9.02 -1.28 -13.68
CA ASP A 31 -7.63 -1.49 -13.27
C ASP A 31 -7.04 -0.24 -12.61
N ARG A 32 -6.64 -0.34 -11.34
CA ARG A 32 -6.17 0.81 -10.53
C ARG A 32 -4.93 1.49 -11.10
N LEU A 33 -4.00 0.75 -11.67
CA LEU A 33 -2.79 1.34 -12.25
C LEU A 33 -3.13 2.14 -13.51
N ALA A 34 -4.07 1.66 -14.32
CA ALA A 34 -4.58 2.39 -15.47
C ALA A 34 -5.36 3.64 -15.07
N LEU A 35 -6.26 3.53 -14.08
CA LEU A 35 -6.99 4.67 -13.53
C LEU A 35 -6.03 5.73 -12.96
N LEU A 36 -4.99 5.30 -12.23
CA LEU A 36 -3.99 6.19 -11.64
C LEU A 36 -3.21 6.92 -12.73
N HIS A 37 -2.80 6.18 -13.78
CA HIS A 37 -2.10 6.73 -14.93
C HIS A 37 -2.96 7.75 -15.69
N LEU A 38 -4.23 7.44 -15.98
CA LEU A 38 -5.15 8.36 -16.64
C LEU A 38 -5.42 9.60 -15.77
N GLY A 39 -5.65 9.42 -14.47
CA GLY A 39 -5.79 10.54 -13.54
C GLY A 39 -4.57 11.46 -13.56
N HIS A 40 -3.37 10.89 -13.56
CA HIS A 40 -2.13 11.66 -13.68
C HIS A 40 -2.02 12.41 -15.01
N MET A 41 -2.38 11.77 -16.13
CA MET A 41 -2.36 12.40 -17.45
C MET A 41 -3.37 13.54 -17.60
N HIS A 42 -4.50 13.49 -16.90
CA HIS A 42 -5.46 14.60 -16.90
C HIS A 42 -5.13 15.68 -15.87
N HIS A 43 -4.39 15.33 -14.80
CA HIS A 43 -3.95 16.29 -13.80
C HIS A 43 -2.73 17.10 -14.26
N GLN A 44 -1.81 16.49 -15.01
CA GLN A 44 -0.60 17.12 -15.51
C GLN A 44 -0.63 17.26 -17.04
N VAL A 45 0.05 18.26 -17.58
CA VAL A 45 0.25 18.36 -19.04
C VAL A 45 1.24 17.28 -19.46
N VAL A 46 0.73 16.15 -19.92
CA VAL A 46 1.53 15.02 -20.40
C VAL A 46 1.30 14.86 -21.90
N HIS A 47 2.37 14.77 -22.70
CA HIS A 47 2.31 14.54 -24.16
C HIS A 47 1.46 15.55 -24.95
N GLY A 48 1.31 16.78 -24.45
CA GLY A 48 0.52 17.83 -25.10
C GLY A 48 -1.00 17.65 -25.01
N LEU A 49 -1.49 16.71 -24.21
CA LEU A 49 -2.91 16.58 -23.89
C LEU A 49 -3.36 17.72 -22.96
N PRO A 50 -4.57 18.28 -23.16
CA PRO A 50 -5.12 19.26 -22.24
C PRO A 50 -5.42 18.61 -20.88
N THR A 51 -5.17 19.36 -19.81
CA THR A 51 -5.56 18.95 -18.47
C THR A 51 -7.08 19.00 -18.31
N ASP A 52 -7.60 18.08 -17.51
CA ASP A 52 -9.00 18.03 -17.09
C ASP A 52 -9.04 17.62 -15.61
N PRO A 53 -9.05 18.58 -14.68
CA PRO A 53 -8.96 18.30 -13.25
C PRO A 53 -10.20 17.55 -12.73
N ASP A 54 -11.38 17.76 -13.33
CA ASP A 54 -12.60 17.07 -12.93
C ASP A 54 -12.54 15.59 -13.32
N LEU A 55 -12.05 15.30 -14.52
CA LEU A 55 -11.83 13.94 -14.97
C LEU A 55 -10.72 13.25 -14.19
N ALA A 56 -9.63 13.96 -13.88
CA ALA A 56 -8.59 13.44 -12.99
C ALA A 56 -9.14 13.08 -11.60
N TYR A 57 -9.96 13.96 -11.03
CA TYR A 57 -10.65 13.71 -9.76
C TYR A 57 -11.54 12.46 -9.85
N ALA A 58 -12.31 12.29 -10.92
CA ALA A 58 -13.16 11.11 -11.09
C ALA A 58 -12.36 9.80 -11.06
N TYR A 59 -11.19 9.75 -11.72
CA TYR A 59 -10.30 8.59 -11.66
C TYR A 59 -9.76 8.34 -10.25
N TYR A 60 -9.29 9.38 -9.56
CA TYR A 60 -8.78 9.25 -8.20
C TYR A 60 -9.86 8.87 -7.18
N ALA A 61 -11.08 9.40 -7.34
CA ALA A 61 -12.22 9.06 -6.50
C ALA A 61 -12.62 7.58 -6.66
N ASN A 62 -12.55 7.04 -7.89
CA ASN A 62 -12.76 5.60 -8.11
C ASN A 62 -11.70 4.77 -7.38
N ILE A 63 -10.42 5.09 -7.54
CA ILE A 63 -9.34 4.39 -6.83
C ILE A 63 -9.55 4.46 -5.31
N ALA A 64 -9.91 5.62 -4.77
CA ALA A 64 -10.18 5.78 -3.33
C ALA A 64 -11.34 4.90 -2.86
N LYS A 65 -12.40 4.76 -3.67
CA LYS A 65 -13.51 3.85 -3.40
C LYS A 65 -13.03 2.39 -3.36
N GLN A 66 -12.24 1.97 -4.35
CA GLN A 66 -11.65 0.62 -4.38
C GLN A 66 -10.75 0.38 -3.16
N THR A 67 -9.87 1.33 -2.80
CA THR A 67 -9.01 1.26 -1.60
C THR A 67 -9.81 1.07 -0.32
N THR A 68 -10.95 1.75 -0.21
CA THR A 68 -11.79 1.67 0.98
C THR A 68 -12.42 0.28 1.12
N LEU A 69 -12.86 -0.31 0.00
CA LEU A 69 -13.39 -1.68 -0.04
C LEU A 69 -12.30 -2.71 0.28
N ASP A 70 -11.13 -2.55 -0.32
CA ASP A 70 -9.95 -3.39 -0.07
C ASP A 70 -9.56 -3.43 1.41
N ARG A 71 -9.58 -2.27 2.06
CA ARG A 71 -9.31 -2.16 3.50
C ARG A 71 -10.30 -2.95 4.35
N HIS A 72 -11.54 -3.09 3.90
CA HIS A 72 -12.55 -3.89 4.60
C HIS A 72 -12.42 -5.38 4.34
N ASN A 73 -11.86 -5.76 3.18
CA ASN A 73 -11.70 -7.14 2.75
C ASN A 73 -10.22 -7.43 2.50
N HIS A 74 -9.43 -7.55 3.57
CA HIS A 74 -8.01 -7.83 3.43
C HIS A 74 -7.80 -9.22 2.79
N THR A 75 -7.01 -9.28 1.72
CA THR A 75 -6.66 -10.53 1.04
C THR A 75 -5.13 -10.69 0.97
N PRO A 76 -4.58 -11.92 0.93
CA PRO A 76 -3.14 -12.14 0.82
C PRO A 76 -2.52 -11.54 -0.45
N GLU A 77 -3.32 -11.32 -1.51
CA GLU A 77 -2.89 -10.68 -2.75
C GLU A 77 -2.69 -9.17 -2.60
N GLN A 78 -3.23 -8.54 -1.55
CA GLN A 78 -2.94 -7.16 -1.22
C GLN A 78 -1.52 -7.07 -0.64
N THR A 79 -0.58 -6.72 -1.50
CA THR A 79 0.82 -6.54 -1.09
C THR A 79 1.11 -5.06 -0.81
N TYR A 80 1.80 -4.80 0.29
CA TYR A 80 2.45 -3.51 0.51
C TYR A 80 3.77 -3.50 -0.27
N VAL A 81 3.97 -2.48 -1.10
CA VAL A 81 5.23 -2.32 -1.84
C VAL A 81 6.20 -1.52 -1.00
N GLU A 82 7.31 -2.14 -0.61
CA GLU A 82 8.44 -1.44 0.00
C GLU A 82 9.38 -0.89 -1.08
N ALA A 83 9.87 0.33 -0.89
CA ALA A 83 11.00 0.82 -1.66
C ALA A 83 12.28 0.13 -1.16
N VAL A 84 12.82 -0.80 -1.95
CA VAL A 84 14.09 -1.48 -1.65
C VAL A 84 15.16 -1.00 -2.63
N TYR A 85 16.22 -0.40 -2.10
CA TYR A 85 17.35 0.09 -2.88
C TYR A 85 18.45 -0.96 -2.96
N LEU A 86 18.48 -1.74 -4.04
CA LEU A 86 19.41 -2.88 -4.21
C LEU A 86 20.91 -2.52 -4.18
N ASN A 87 21.25 -1.24 -4.31
CA ASN A 87 22.63 -0.73 -4.27
C ASN A 87 22.98 -0.06 -2.93
N ASN A 88 22.10 -0.13 -1.94
CA ASN A 88 22.32 0.45 -0.62
C ASN A 88 22.37 -0.66 0.43
N ASP A 89 23.58 -1.10 0.75
CA ASP A 89 23.83 -2.21 1.69
C ASP A 89 23.27 -1.92 3.09
N GLU A 90 23.27 -0.66 3.53
CA GLU A 90 22.68 -0.26 4.81
C GLU A 90 21.18 -0.52 4.82
N VAL A 91 20.46 -0.06 3.79
CA VAL A 91 19.01 -0.28 3.67
C VAL A 91 18.68 -1.77 3.49
N LEU A 92 19.51 -2.53 2.75
CA LEU A 92 19.34 -3.97 2.61
C LEU A 92 19.54 -4.70 3.94
N SER A 93 20.47 -4.26 4.78
CA SER A 93 20.70 -4.87 6.10
C SER A 93 19.52 -4.71 7.06
N LEU A 94 18.67 -3.70 6.81
CA LEU A 94 17.41 -3.48 7.55
C LEU A 94 16.27 -4.38 7.07
N GLN A 95 16.45 -5.19 6.03
CA GLN A 95 15.49 -6.23 5.65
C GLN A 95 15.61 -7.38 6.65
N THR A 96 14.65 -7.46 7.57
CA THR A 96 14.67 -8.38 8.71
C THR A 96 13.70 -9.56 8.57
N ASN A 97 14.21 -10.77 8.74
CA ASN A 97 13.34 -11.90 9.09
C ASN A 97 13.12 -11.99 10.63
N THR A 98 12.29 -12.94 11.05
CA THR A 98 11.95 -13.14 12.47
C THR A 98 13.13 -13.51 13.37
N HIS A 99 14.27 -13.93 12.83
CA HIS A 99 15.51 -14.25 13.57
C HIS A 99 16.51 -13.09 13.61
N HIS A 100 16.29 -12.02 12.84
CA HIS A 100 17.20 -10.87 12.79
C HIS A 100 17.17 -10.08 14.11
N HIS A 101 18.32 -9.53 14.51
CA HIS A 101 18.49 -8.88 15.81
C HIS A 101 17.57 -7.66 15.99
N ILE A 102 17.33 -6.88 14.93
CA ILE A 102 16.38 -5.75 14.95
C ILE A 102 14.96 -6.24 15.25
N PHE A 103 14.50 -7.32 14.61
CA PHE A 103 13.17 -7.89 14.86
C PHE A 103 13.05 -8.39 16.31
N GLN A 104 14.07 -9.07 16.81
CA GLN A 104 14.10 -9.54 18.21
C GLN A 104 14.11 -8.37 19.21
N TRP A 105 14.84 -7.31 18.91
CA TRP A 105 14.87 -6.09 19.71
C TRP A 105 13.50 -5.40 19.73
N LEU A 106 12.85 -5.23 18.56
CA LEU A 106 11.50 -4.68 18.47
C LEU A 106 10.50 -5.53 19.27
N LYS A 107 10.57 -6.85 19.14
CA LYS A 107 9.73 -7.78 19.92
C LYS A 107 9.95 -7.65 21.43
N LEU A 108 11.19 -7.40 21.87
CA LEU A 108 11.49 -7.14 23.28
C LEU A 108 10.90 -5.80 23.74
N GLN A 109 11.02 -4.72 22.96
CA GLN A 109 10.44 -3.43 23.31
C GLN A 109 8.91 -3.47 23.33
N ALA A 110 8.30 -4.16 22.36
CA ALA A 110 6.87 -4.42 22.32
C ALA A 110 6.40 -5.13 23.60
N ARG A 111 7.10 -6.20 24.03
CA ARG A 111 6.80 -6.87 25.33
C ARG A 111 6.88 -5.96 26.54
N ARG A 112 7.69 -4.89 26.49
CA ARG A 112 7.79 -3.86 27.54
C ARG A 112 6.69 -2.78 27.44
N GLY A 113 5.81 -2.88 26.45
CA GLY A 113 4.71 -1.93 26.24
C GLY A 113 5.09 -0.71 25.42
N ALA A 114 6.25 -0.69 24.75
CA ALA A 114 6.61 0.43 23.89
C ALA A 114 5.66 0.48 22.68
N ALA A 115 4.80 1.49 22.63
CA ALA A 115 3.73 1.58 21.63
C ALA A 115 4.26 1.66 20.20
N GLU A 116 5.37 2.36 19.97
CA GLU A 116 6.04 2.43 18.66
C GLU A 116 6.54 1.05 18.21
N ALA A 117 7.05 0.24 19.13
CA ALA A 117 7.53 -1.10 18.84
C ALA A 117 6.35 -2.07 18.59
N GLU A 118 5.26 -1.95 19.35
CA GLU A 118 3.99 -2.65 19.08
C GLU A 118 3.49 -2.34 17.67
N GLN A 119 3.45 -1.07 17.29
CA GLN A 119 3.04 -0.61 15.96
C GLN A 119 3.98 -1.11 14.85
N ALA A 120 5.30 -1.12 15.09
CA ALA A 120 6.28 -1.60 14.13
C ALA A 120 6.15 -3.11 13.88
N VAL A 121 6.07 -3.92 14.94
CA VAL A 121 5.87 -5.38 14.84
C VAL A 121 4.51 -5.69 14.21
N ALA A 122 3.47 -4.92 14.53
CA ALA A 122 2.16 -5.07 13.92
C ALA A 122 2.20 -4.82 12.41
N ARG A 123 2.85 -3.74 11.93
CA ARG A 123 3.00 -3.48 10.48
C ARG A 123 3.77 -4.58 9.76
N MET A 124 4.89 -5.02 10.34
CA MET A 124 5.70 -6.13 9.84
C MET A 124 4.85 -7.39 9.61
N LEU A 125 4.09 -7.80 10.63
CA LEU A 125 3.25 -8.99 10.58
C LEU A 125 1.98 -8.79 9.75
N TYR A 126 1.42 -7.58 9.67
CA TYR A 126 0.20 -7.35 8.90
C TYR A 126 0.47 -7.41 7.39
N TRP A 127 1.53 -6.75 6.93
CA TRP A 127 1.84 -6.58 5.52
C TRP A 127 2.91 -7.54 4.98
N GLY A 128 3.54 -8.32 5.86
CA GLY A 128 4.72 -9.12 5.51
C GLY A 128 5.95 -8.27 5.17
N GLN A 129 6.06 -7.11 5.82
CA GLN A 129 7.10 -6.12 5.56
C GLN A 129 8.49 -6.63 6.01
N GLN A 130 9.52 -6.13 5.35
CA GLN A 130 10.93 -6.38 5.63
C GLN A 130 11.37 -7.85 5.57
N GLY A 131 10.60 -8.74 4.94
CA GLY A 131 10.90 -10.18 4.88
C GLY A 131 10.32 -11.01 6.03
N VAL A 132 9.40 -10.44 6.80
CA VAL A 132 8.58 -11.16 7.78
C VAL A 132 7.38 -11.79 7.07
N THR A 133 7.03 -13.04 7.40
CA THR A 133 5.81 -13.66 6.88
C THR A 133 4.56 -13.05 7.53
N PRO A 134 3.50 -12.71 6.78
CA PRO A 134 2.29 -12.16 7.36
C PRO A 134 1.64 -13.06 8.43
N ASP A 135 1.23 -12.46 9.54
CA ASP A 135 0.37 -13.03 10.59
C ASP A 135 -0.58 -11.94 11.09
N ILE A 136 -1.73 -11.85 10.42
CA ILE A 136 -2.74 -10.81 10.66
C ILE A 136 -3.30 -10.90 12.08
N GLN A 137 -3.41 -12.11 12.65
CA GLN A 137 -3.98 -12.28 13.99
C GLN A 137 -3.04 -11.72 15.06
N THR A 138 -1.75 -12.04 14.95
CA THR A 138 -0.74 -11.52 15.87
C THR A 138 -0.53 -10.01 15.65
N ALA A 139 -0.58 -9.54 14.40
CA ALA A 139 -0.53 -8.12 14.09
C ALA A 139 -1.66 -7.32 14.76
N ALA A 140 -2.91 -7.80 14.68
CA ALA A 140 -4.05 -7.14 15.30
C ALA A 140 -3.90 -6.99 16.81
N ARG A 141 -3.36 -8.02 17.50
CA ARG A 141 -3.08 -7.95 18.95
C ARG A 141 -2.02 -6.92 19.29
N HIS A 142 -1.00 -6.79 18.45
CA HIS A 142 0.04 -5.76 18.63
C HIS A 142 -0.53 -4.36 18.39
N TYR A 143 -1.36 -4.16 17.36
CA TYR A 143 -2.06 -2.88 17.16
C TYR A 143 -2.96 -2.51 18.35
N GLU A 144 -3.76 -3.46 18.86
CA GLU A 144 -4.61 -3.24 20.04
C GLU A 144 -3.77 -2.81 21.26
N ARG A 145 -2.69 -3.53 21.55
CA ARG A 145 -1.79 -3.20 22.68
C ARG A 145 -1.11 -1.85 22.52
N GLY A 146 -0.66 -1.50 21.31
CA GLY A 146 -0.07 -0.19 21.03
C GLY A 146 -1.07 0.96 21.12
N ALA A 147 -2.32 0.74 20.71
CA ALA A 147 -3.39 1.75 20.70
C ALA A 147 -3.85 2.14 22.11
N VAL A 148 -3.99 1.16 23.02
CA VAL A 148 -4.35 1.40 24.43
C VAL A 148 -3.34 2.33 25.12
N GLN A 149 -2.08 2.28 24.73
CA GLN A 149 -1.01 3.08 25.32
C GLN A 149 -0.87 4.48 24.70
N LEU A 150 -1.29 4.65 23.44
CA LEU A 150 -1.19 5.91 22.68
C LEU A 150 -2.45 6.77 22.75
N GLU A 151 -3.56 6.27 23.29
CA GLU A 151 -4.89 6.88 23.20
C GLU A 151 -5.30 7.25 21.75
N ASP A 152 -4.72 6.56 20.74
CA ASP A 152 -4.89 6.89 19.33
C ASP A 152 -6.28 6.44 18.80
N PRO A 153 -7.17 7.38 18.41
CA PRO A 153 -8.53 7.06 17.98
C PRO A 153 -8.60 6.23 16.69
N VAL A 154 -7.60 6.33 15.81
CA VAL A 154 -7.62 5.64 14.50
C VAL A 154 -7.52 4.13 14.67
N SER A 155 -6.85 3.69 15.73
CA SER A 155 -6.66 2.26 16.05
C SER A 155 -7.80 1.69 16.91
N MET A 156 -8.41 2.49 17.80
CA MET A 156 -9.64 2.11 18.53
C MET A 156 -10.84 1.83 17.59
N GLY A 157 -10.87 2.43 16.40
CA GLY A 157 -11.90 2.17 15.38
C GLY A 157 -11.96 0.71 14.88
N MET A 158 -10.87 -0.07 15.00
CA MET A 158 -10.89 -1.50 14.69
C MET A 158 -11.55 -2.33 15.81
N GLU A 159 -11.48 -1.86 17.05
CA GLU A 159 -12.03 -2.52 18.25
C GLU A 159 -13.57 -2.48 18.29
N LEU A 160 -14.15 -1.35 17.84
CA LEU A 160 -15.60 -1.19 17.71
C LEU A 160 -16.19 -2.18 16.69
N LYS A 161 -15.50 -2.48 15.59
CA LYS A 161 -16.02 -3.45 14.59
C LYS A 161 -16.02 -4.89 15.10
N ARG A 162 -15.07 -5.28 15.95
CA ARG A 162 -15.01 -6.61 16.57
C ARG A 162 -16.10 -6.83 17.61
N THR A 163 -16.54 -5.78 18.31
CA THR A 163 -17.64 -5.86 19.29
C THR A 163 -19.01 -5.98 18.62
N PHE A 164 -19.23 -5.32 17.47
CA PHE A 164 -20.48 -5.47 16.70
C PHE A 164 -20.61 -6.78 15.91
N GLN A 165 -19.52 -7.50 15.64
CA GLN A 165 -19.58 -8.84 15.01
C GLN A 165 -19.80 -9.99 16.01
N LYS A 166 -19.83 -9.70 17.32
CA LYS A 166 -20.05 -10.69 18.40
C LYS A 166 -21.41 -10.54 19.10
N LEU A 167 -22.28 -9.65 18.60
CA LEU A 167 -23.69 -9.50 18.98
C LEU A 167 -24.57 -9.87 17.77
#